data_AF-A0A2V8NPD9-F1
#
_entry.id   AF-A0A2V8NPD9-F1
#
_cell.length_a   1.000
_cell.length_b   1.000
_cell.length_c   1.000
_cell.angle_alpha   90.00
_cell.angle_beta   90.00
_cell.angle_gamma   90.00
#
_symmetry.space_group_name_H-M   'P 1'
#
loop_
_entity.id
_entity.type
_entity.pdbx_description
1 polymer ?
#
loop_
_entity_poly.entity_id
_entity_poly.type
_entity_poly.pdbx_seq_one_letter_code
_entity_poly.pdbx_strand_id
1 'polypeptide(L)'
;MKVSRREFLRRSGCGMLSAATIAAGIDRFGLVSAMAEGGGYRALVCIFLAGGNDGNNMVVPLDSEGYSRYANVRSSAGLAIAQASLLPITPASLGINFGLPCLQYIHSSKRGIWQSCAMWVL
;
A
#
# COMPACT_ATOMS: atom_id res chain seq x y z
N MET A 1 -18.16 -32.96 -13.50
CA MET A 1 -16.94 -33.80 -13.44
C MET A 1 -16.65 -34.08 -11.95
N LYS A 2 -16.68 -35.33 -11.49
CA LYS A 2 -16.46 -35.67 -10.07
C LYS A 2 -14.95 -35.64 -9.79
N VAL A 3 -14.50 -34.74 -8.91
CA VAL A 3 -13.10 -34.69 -8.48
C VAL A 3 -12.84 -35.92 -7.60
N SER A 4 -11.88 -36.76 -7.99
CA SER A 4 -11.48 -37.89 -7.16
C SER A 4 -10.65 -37.41 -5.97
N ARG A 5 -10.72 -38.10 -4.82
CA ARG A 5 -9.93 -37.76 -3.62
C ARG A 5 -8.43 -37.63 -3.93
N ARG A 6 -7.91 -38.48 -4.81
CA ARG A 6 -6.51 -38.45 -5.27
C ARG A 6 -6.20 -37.23 -6.14
N GLU A 7 -7.13 -36.82 -6.99
CA GLU A 7 -6.98 -35.61 -7.80
C GLU A 7 -7.00 -34.35 -6.92
N PHE A 8 -7.86 -34.32 -5.90
CA PHE A 8 -7.89 -33.25 -4.91
C PHE A 8 -6.56 -33.13 -4.14
N LEU A 9 -6.00 -34.25 -3.69
CA LEU A 9 -4.70 -34.26 -2.98
C LEU A 9 -3.53 -33.85 -3.88
N ARG A 10 -3.50 -34.28 -5.15
CA ARG A 10 -2.46 -33.85 -6.11
C ARG A 10 -2.54 -32.36 -6.39
N ARG A 11 -3.74 -31.82 -6.62
CA ARG A 11 -3.96 -30.39 -6.87
C ARG A 11 -3.63 -29.53 -5.65
N SER A 12 -4.04 -29.98 -4.46
CA SER A 12 -3.78 -29.25 -3.21
C SER A 12 -2.29 -29.29 -2.84
N GLY A 13 -1.63 -30.43 -2.98
CA GLY A 13 -0.20 -30.57 -2.69
C GLY A 13 0.69 -29.73 -3.63
N CYS A 14 0.45 -29.80 -4.95
CA CYS A 14 1.22 -29.01 -5.93
C CYS A 14 0.88 -27.51 -5.87
N GLY A 15 -0.37 -27.16 -5.58
CA GLY A 15 -0.80 -25.76 -5.42
C GLY A 15 -0.20 -25.10 -4.17
N MET A 16 -0.15 -25.82 -3.05
CA MET A 16 0.37 -25.31 -1.78
C MET A 16 1.89 -25.12 -1.81
N LEU A 17 2.63 -26.02 -2.48
CA LEU A 17 4.07 -25.88 -2.66
C LEU A 17 4.42 -24.64 -3.51
N SER A 18 3.66 -24.41 -4.59
CA SER A 18 3.84 -23.22 -5.45
C SER A 18 3.48 -21.92 -4.73
N ALA A 19 2.46 -21.93 -3.87
CA ALA A 19 2.10 -20.77 -3.06
C ALA A 19 3.18 -20.46 -2.00
N ALA A 20 3.77 -21.49 -1.38
CA ALA A 20 4.83 -21.34 -0.40
C ALA A 20 6.12 -20.76 -0.99
N THR A 21 6.48 -21.14 -2.22
CA THR A 21 7.68 -20.59 -2.89
C THR A 21 7.49 -19.13 -3.31
N ILE A 22 6.29 -18.74 -3.75
CA ILE A 22 5.97 -17.34 -4.03
C ILE A 22 6.00 -16.52 -2.74
N ALA A 23 5.35 -16.99 -1.66
CA ALA A 23 5.35 -16.32 -0.37
C ALA A 23 6.78 -16.13 0.18
N ALA A 24 7.65 -17.14 0.07
CA ALA A 24 9.04 -17.06 0.50
C ALA A 24 9.93 -16.16 -0.40
N GLY A 25 9.49 -15.86 -1.63
CA GLY A 25 10.21 -15.02 -2.58
C GLY A 25 9.92 -13.52 -2.43
N ILE A 26 8.73 -13.15 -1.94
CA ILE A 26 8.29 -11.75 -1.84
C ILE A 26 9.19 -10.95 -0.87
N ASP A 27 9.60 -11.54 0.25
CA ASP A 27 10.49 -10.88 1.23
C ASP A 27 11.87 -10.50 0.64
N ARG A 28 12.33 -11.22 -0.39
CA ARG A 28 13.65 -10.97 -1.00
C ARG A 28 13.69 -9.73 -1.88
N PHE A 29 12.55 -9.25 -2.40
CA PHE A 29 12.50 -7.98 -3.14
C PHE A 29 12.80 -6.78 -2.25
N GLY A 30 12.58 -6.89 -0.93
CA GLY A 30 12.94 -5.86 0.04
C GLY A 30 14.44 -5.77 0.36
N LEU A 31 15.25 -6.78 -0.01
CA LEU A 31 16.65 -6.91 0.38
C LEU A 31 17.66 -6.57 -0.72
N VAL A 32 17.20 -6.15 -1.91
CA VAL A 32 18.10 -5.75 -3.01
C VAL A 32 18.76 -4.41 -2.64
N SER A 33 19.90 -4.50 -1.95
CA SER A 33 20.72 -3.36 -1.57
C SER A 33 21.31 -2.70 -2.82
N ALA A 34 21.23 -1.38 -2.85
CA ALA A 34 21.73 -0.49 -3.88
C ALA A 34 23.18 -0.84 -4.28
N MET A 35 23.38 -1.26 -5.52
CA MET A 35 24.65 -1.03 -6.22
C MET A 35 24.70 0.46 -6.62
N ALA A 36 24.87 1.35 -5.64
CA ALA A 36 24.97 2.79 -5.86
C ALA A 36 26.44 3.23 -5.81
N GLU A 37 27.23 2.82 -6.81
CA GLU A 37 28.57 3.36 -7.01
C GLU A 37 28.57 4.30 -8.23
N GLY A 38 28.70 5.60 -7.96
CA GLY A 38 28.73 6.66 -8.96
C GLY A 38 28.38 8.01 -8.33
N GLY A 39 29.33 8.95 -8.33
CA GLY A 39 29.30 10.20 -7.55
C GLY A 39 27.99 11.01 -7.61
N GLY A 40 27.71 11.72 -6.50
CA GLY A 40 26.47 12.46 -6.21
C GLY A 40 25.70 11.84 -5.05
N TYR A 41 24.89 12.63 -4.32
CA TYR A 41 24.04 12.09 -3.25
C TYR A 41 22.93 11.23 -3.87
N ARG A 42 22.97 9.92 -3.61
CA ARG A 42 21.95 8.95 -4.03
C ARG A 42 21.47 8.23 -2.79
N ALA A 43 20.20 8.39 -2.46
CA ALA A 43 19.55 7.64 -1.39
C ALA A 43 18.53 6.69 -2.01
N LEU A 44 18.58 5.41 -1.64
CA LEU A 44 17.46 4.50 -1.87
C LEU A 44 16.50 4.62 -0.69
N VAL A 45 15.22 4.81 -0.99
CA VAL A 45 14.14 4.76 -0.01
C VAL A 45 13.42 3.43 -0.18
N CYS A 46 13.74 2.45 0.67
CA CYS A 46 13.05 1.17 0.69
C CYS A 46 11.75 1.31 1.47
N ILE A 47 10.62 1.10 0.78
CA ILE A 47 9.27 1.13 1.36
C ILE A 47 8.84 -0.31 1.62
N PHE A 48 8.86 -0.73 2.87
CA PHE A 48 8.39 -2.07 3.25
C PHE A 48 6.92 -2.00 3.66
N LEU A 49 6.04 -2.61 2.87
CA LEU A 49 4.60 -2.66 3.11
C LEU A 49 4.21 -3.95 3.84
N ALA A 50 4.77 -4.15 5.03
CA ALA A 50 4.39 -5.28 5.89
C ALA A 50 2.94 -5.09 6.35
N GLY A 51 2.03 -5.96 5.90
CA GLY A 51 0.59 -5.88 6.22
C GLY A 51 -0.31 -5.47 5.05
N GLY A 52 0.25 -5.23 3.87
CA GLY A 52 -0.51 -4.83 2.67
C GLY A 52 -0.75 -3.33 2.60
N ASN A 53 -1.08 -2.85 1.39
CA ASN A 53 -1.34 -1.45 1.12
C ASN A 53 -2.78 -1.30 0.62
N ASP A 54 -3.63 -0.63 1.40
CA ASP A 54 -4.95 -0.25 0.93
C ASP A 54 -4.87 1.11 0.23
N GLY A 55 -4.79 1.05 -1.09
CA GLY A 55 -4.59 2.20 -1.97
C GLY A 55 -5.69 3.25 -1.88
N ASN A 56 -6.91 2.87 -1.46
CA ASN A 56 -8.01 3.82 -1.29
C ASN A 56 -7.76 4.76 -0.11
N ASN A 57 -6.94 4.35 0.87
CA ASN A 57 -6.48 5.19 1.96
C ASN A 57 -5.09 5.81 1.70
N MET A 58 -4.50 5.63 0.52
CA MET A 58 -3.25 6.31 0.13
C MET A 58 -3.50 7.60 -0.63
N VAL A 59 -4.50 7.59 -1.52
CA VAL A 59 -4.86 8.71 -2.38
C VAL A 59 -6.38 8.88 -2.34
N VAL A 60 -6.84 9.87 -1.56
CA VAL A 60 -8.27 10.11 -1.35
C VAL A 60 -8.72 11.31 -2.17
N PRO A 61 -9.76 11.23 -3.02
CA PRO A 61 -10.29 12.40 -3.72
C PRO A 61 -10.81 13.44 -2.71
N LEU A 62 -10.54 14.72 -2.95
CA LEU A 62 -10.98 15.82 -2.08
C LEU A 62 -12.11 16.65 -2.67
N ASP A 63 -12.50 16.42 -3.93
CA ASP A 63 -13.71 17.02 -4.46
C ASP A 63 -14.96 16.47 -3.74
N SER A 64 -16.03 17.27 -3.73
CA SER A 64 -17.21 16.95 -2.93
C SER A 64 -17.84 15.60 -3.29
N GLU A 65 -17.87 15.24 -4.56
CA GLU A 65 -18.47 13.99 -5.02
C GLU A 65 -17.56 12.81 -4.70
N GLY A 66 -16.27 12.93 -5.04
CA GLY A 66 -15.26 11.90 -4.84
C GLY A 66 -15.08 11.54 -3.37
N TYR A 67 -14.96 12.54 -2.48
CA TYR A 67 -14.84 12.27 -1.04
C TYR A 67 -16.13 11.64 -0.48
N SER A 68 -17.31 12.11 -0.89
CA SER A 68 -18.58 11.53 -0.45
C SER A 68 -18.69 10.05 -0.83
N ARG A 69 -18.33 9.70 -2.07
CA ARG A 69 -18.30 8.29 -2.52
C ARG A 69 -17.31 7.45 -1.71
N TYR A 70 -16.11 7.97 -1.47
CA TYR A 70 -15.09 7.32 -0.63
C TYR A 70 -15.63 7.06 0.78
N ALA A 71 -16.18 8.09 1.44
CA ALA A 71 -16.69 8.01 2.80
C ALA A 71 -17.87 7.04 2.91
N ASN A 72 -18.82 7.09 1.97
CA ASN A 72 -20.01 6.23 1.99
C ASN A 72 -19.65 4.74 1.92
N VAL A 73 -18.63 4.37 1.11
CA VAL A 73 -18.21 2.98 0.97
C VAL A 73 -17.43 2.48 2.19
N ARG A 74 -16.73 3.38 2.90
CA ARG A 74 -15.70 2.99 3.88
C ARG A 74 -16.06 3.28 5.33
N SER A 75 -17.01 4.18 5.58
CA SER A 75 -17.40 4.58 6.94
C SER A 75 -18.04 3.42 7.70
N SER A 76 -18.78 2.54 7.03
CA SER A 76 -19.42 1.37 7.64
C SER A 76 -18.42 0.38 8.28
N ALA A 77 -17.20 0.33 7.75
CA ALA A 77 -16.11 -0.49 8.27
C ALA A 77 -15.15 0.29 9.19
N GLY A 78 -15.43 1.57 9.48
CA GLY A 78 -14.52 2.43 10.25
C GLY A 78 -13.20 2.77 9.54
N LEU A 79 -13.12 2.56 8.23
CA LEU A 79 -11.90 2.73 7.43
C LEU A 79 -11.80 4.08 6.71
N ALA A 80 -12.84 4.91 6.80
CA ALA A 80 -12.87 6.23 6.19
C ALA A 80 -12.03 7.23 7.00
N ILE A 81 -11.12 7.91 6.32
CA ILE A 81 -10.26 8.94 6.91
C ILE A 81 -10.99 10.29 6.85
N ALA A 82 -10.97 11.03 7.95
CA ALA A 82 -11.58 12.35 8.03
C ALA A 82 -10.95 13.31 7.01
N GLN A 83 -11.79 14.03 6.25
CA GLN A 83 -11.30 14.91 5.19
C GLN A 83 -10.31 15.96 5.70
N ALA A 84 -10.58 16.49 6.91
CA ALA A 84 -9.75 17.49 7.56
C ALA A 84 -8.36 16.99 7.98
N SER A 85 -8.12 15.67 8.05
CA SER A 85 -6.79 15.10 8.37
C SER A 85 -5.95 14.76 7.14
N LEU A 86 -6.45 15.04 5.93
CA LEU A 86 -5.75 14.74 4.68
C LEU A 86 -4.88 15.91 4.22
N LEU A 87 -3.63 15.64 3.85
CA LEU A 87 -2.75 16.63 3.22
C LEU A 87 -3.18 16.83 1.75
N PRO A 88 -3.65 18.04 1.35
CA PRO A 88 -4.04 18.27 -0.03
C PRO A 88 -2.85 18.29 -0.99
N ILE A 89 -3.02 17.68 -2.15
CA ILE A 89 -2.16 17.80 -3.33
C ILE A 89 -3.01 18.19 -4.54
N THR A 90 -2.43 19.01 -5.40
CA THR A 90 -3.06 19.47 -6.65
C THR A 90 -2.17 19.06 -7.84
N PRO A 91 -2.41 17.88 -8.42
CA PRO A 91 -1.68 17.46 -9.61
C PRO A 91 -2.01 18.35 -10.80
N ALA A 92 -1.00 18.89 -11.46
CA ALA A 92 -1.17 19.77 -12.62
C ALA A 92 -1.88 19.09 -13.81
N SER A 93 -1.87 17.76 -13.89
CA SER A 93 -2.40 16.99 -15.01
C SER A 93 -3.85 16.53 -14.87
N LEU A 94 -4.44 16.58 -13.67
CA LEU A 94 -5.71 15.89 -13.38
C LEU A 94 -6.89 16.82 -13.07
N GLY A 95 -6.63 18.08 -12.70
CA GLY A 95 -7.69 19.06 -12.40
C GLY A 95 -8.54 18.74 -11.16
N ILE A 96 -8.18 17.68 -10.41
CA ILE A 96 -8.83 17.25 -9.17
C ILE A 96 -7.81 17.22 -8.04
N ASN A 97 -8.24 17.58 -6.84
CA ASN A 97 -7.40 17.56 -5.65
C ASN A 97 -7.48 16.21 -4.95
N PHE A 98 -6.35 15.75 -4.42
CA PHE A 98 -6.27 14.54 -3.63
C PHE A 98 -5.70 14.81 -2.24
N GLY A 99 -5.99 13.91 -1.33
CA GLY A 99 -5.57 13.94 0.06
C GLY A 99 -4.63 12.79 0.37
N LEU A 100 -3.52 13.08 1.05
CA LEU A 100 -2.53 12.11 1.49
C LEU A 100 -2.53 12.03 3.03
N PRO A 101 -2.98 10.93 3.65
CA PRO A 101 -3.07 10.85 5.12
C PRO A 101 -1.72 10.63 5.81
N CYS A 102 -0.81 9.88 5.19
CA CYS A 102 0.46 9.48 5.80
C CYS A 102 1.61 10.46 5.63
N LEU A 103 1.52 11.30 4.60
CA LEU A 103 2.68 12.03 4.09
C LEU A 103 2.80 13.43 4.69
N GLN A 104 1.85 13.84 5.55
CA GLN A 104 1.92 15.07 6.33
C GLN A 104 3.24 15.18 7.10
N TYR A 105 3.67 14.06 7.71
CA TYR A 105 4.92 14.01 8.47
C TYR A 105 6.15 14.17 7.57
N ILE A 106 6.21 13.49 6.42
CA ILE A 106 7.34 13.62 5.47
C ILE A 106 7.38 15.02 4.85
N HIS A 107 6.22 15.56 4.49
CA HIS A 107 6.08 16.91 3.93
C HIS A 107 6.57 17.99 4.90
N SER A 108 6.25 17.85 6.18
CA SER A 108 6.58 18.86 7.21
C SER A 108 7.98 18.69 7.80
N SER A 109 8.46 17.45 7.95
CA SER A 109 9.66 17.16 8.76
C SER A 109 10.98 17.23 7.97
N LYS A 110 10.98 17.28 6.63
CA LYS A 110 12.19 17.23 5.76
C LYS A 110 13.24 16.17 6.12
N ARG A 111 12.89 15.18 6.95
CA ARG A 111 13.79 14.15 7.50
C ARG A 111 13.12 12.79 7.36
N GLY A 112 13.78 11.90 6.64
CA GLY A 112 13.29 10.58 6.23
C GLY A 112 13.28 9.54 7.33
N ILE A 113 12.65 9.82 8.47
CA ILE A 113 12.39 8.78 9.48
C ILE A 113 10.95 8.33 9.27
N TRP A 114 10.80 7.12 8.73
CA TRP A 114 9.55 6.41 8.58
C TRP A 114 8.87 6.27 9.94
N GLN A 115 7.90 7.14 10.24
CA GLN A 115 6.86 6.78 11.21
C GLN A 115 5.81 6.01 10.42
N SER A 116 5.64 4.74 10.78
CA SER A 116 4.67 3.84 10.18
C SER A 116 3.31 4.53 10.13
N CYS A 117 2.83 4.80 8.92
CA CYS A 117 1.41 4.95 8.66
C CYS A 117 0.80 3.55 8.81
N ALA A 118 0.84 3.01 10.04
CA ALA A 118 0.28 1.73 10.37
C ALA A 118 -1.23 1.92 10.29
N MET A 119 -1.80 1.53 9.14
CA MET A 119 -3.20 1.22 9.07
C MET A 119 -3.38 -0.02 9.95
N TRP A 120 -3.84 0.23 11.17
CA TRP A 120 -4.17 -0.80 12.13
C TRP A 120 -5.22 -1.72 11.50
N VAL A 121 -4.80 -2.92 11.14
CA VAL A 121 -5.71 -4.06 10.95
C VAL A 121 -6.14 -4.48 12.35
N LEU A 122 -7.41 -4.29 12.66
CA LEU A 122 -8.17 -5.20 13.51
C LEU A 122 -9.15 -5.94 12.61
#